data_AF-A0A8C6IPV7-F1
#
_entry.id   AF-A0A8C6IPV7-F1
#
_cell.length_a   1.000
_cell.length_b   1.000
_cell.length_c   1.000
_cell.angle_alpha   90.00
_cell.angle_beta   90.00
_cell.angle_gamma   90.00
#
_symmetry.space_group_name_H-M   'P 1'
#
loop_
_entity.id
_entity.type
_entity.pdbx_description
1 polymer ?
#
loop_
_entity_poly.entity_id
_entity_poly.type
_entity_poly.pdbx_seq_one_letter_code
_entity_poly.pdbx_strand_id
1 'polypeptide(L)' 'MDCEMVGVGPKGDDSIVARVSIVNQFGKCVYDKYVKPTEEVTDYRTAVSGIRPENINTGRVLFSPEKVCEGGKI' A
#
# COMPACT_ATOMS: atom_id res chain seq x y z
N MET A 1 -7.78 -11.95 3.19
CA MET A 1 -6.78 -10.91 2.85
C MET A 1 -7.55 -9.72 2.36
N ASP A 2 -7.12 -8.54 2.74
CA ASP A 2 -7.77 -7.28 2.40
C ASP A 2 -6.70 -6.19 2.22
N CYS A 3 -6.94 -5.24 1.34
CA CYS A 3 -5.99 -4.19 1.00
C CYS A 3 -6.72 -2.86 0.87
N GLU A 4 -6.09 -1.81 1.37
CA GLU A 4 -6.55 -0.44 1.16
C GLU A 4 -5.62 0.25 0.19
N MET A 5 -6.20 0.93 -0.79
CA MET A 5 -5.49 1.62 -1.85
C MET A 5 -5.73 3.12 -1.81
N VAL A 6 -4.76 3.85 -2.33
CA VAL A 6 -4.82 5.30 -2.56
C VAL A 6 -4.59 5.59 -4.04
N GLY A 7 -5.07 6.74 -4.48
CA GLY A 7 -4.89 7.27 -5.82
C GLY A 7 -3.53 7.96 -6.00
N VAL A 8 -2.88 7.69 -7.12
CA VAL A 8 -1.65 8.35 -7.60
C VAL A 8 -1.84 8.90 -9.01
N GLY A 9 -0.84 9.65 -9.50
CA GLY A 9 -0.90 10.32 -10.80
C GLY A 9 -1.73 11.62 -10.77
N PRO A 10 -1.79 12.37 -11.88
CA PRO A 10 -2.30 13.75 -11.90
C PRO A 10 -3.74 13.94 -11.44
N LYS A 11 -4.56 12.88 -11.49
CA LYS A 11 -5.97 12.89 -11.10
C LYS A 11 -6.32 11.88 -10.01
N GLY A 12 -5.34 11.13 -9.50
CA GLY A 12 -5.59 10.04 -8.55
C GLY A 12 -6.29 8.83 -9.17
N ASP A 13 -6.25 8.70 -10.50
CA ASP A 13 -6.97 7.66 -11.26
C ASP A 13 -6.29 6.29 -11.11
N ASP A 14 -4.96 6.26 -11.00
CA ASP A 14 -4.19 5.04 -10.79
C ASP A 14 -4.18 4.67 -9.31
N SER A 15 -4.29 3.36 -9.01
CA SER A 15 -4.40 2.89 -7.63
C SER A 15 -3.13 2.18 -7.18
N ILE A 16 -2.62 2.53 -6.01
CA ILE A 16 -1.47 1.87 -5.37
C ILE A 16 -1.82 1.46 -3.93
N VAL A 17 -1.22 0.36 -3.45
CA VAL A 17 -1.48 -0.16 -2.10
C VAL A 17 -0.91 0.77 -1.02
N ALA A 18 -1.70 1.00 0.03
CA ALA A 18 -1.32 1.79 1.20
C ALA A 18 -1.46 1.03 2.53
N ARG A 19 -2.24 -0.06 2.58
CA ARG A 19 -2.29 -0.98 3.72
C ARG A 19 -2.61 -2.39 3.25
N VAL A 20 -2.01 -3.39 3.90
CA VAL A 20 -2.31 -4.81 3.67
C VAL A 20 -2.65 -5.48 4.98
N SER A 21 -3.76 -6.22 4.98
CA SER A 21 -4.25 -7.01 6.11
C SER A 21 -4.40 -8.49 5.71
N ILE A 22 -3.78 -9.38 6.49
CA ILE A 22 -3.85 -10.83 6.29
C ILE A 22 -4.24 -11.50 7.60
N VAL A 23 -5.26 -12.34 7.52
CA VAL A 23 -5.71 -13.23 8.60
C VAL A 23 -5.41 -14.67 8.23
N ASN A 24 -5.05 -15.49 9.22
CA ASN A 24 -4.96 -16.94 9.03
C ASN A 24 -6.33 -17.62 9.16
N GLN A 25 -6.38 -18.94 8.97
CA GLN A 25 -7.61 -19.74 9.06
C GLN A 25 -8.33 -19.69 10.42
N PHE A 26 -7.65 -19.25 11.48
CA PHE A 26 -8.21 -19.10 12.82
C PHE A 26 -8.72 -17.67 13.09
N GLY A 27 -8.74 -16.80 12.07
CA GLY A 27 -9.13 -15.40 12.21
C GLY A 27 -8.07 -14.51 12.88
N LYS A 28 -6.88 -15.03 13.19
CA LYS A 28 -5.80 -14.22 13.78
C LYS A 28 -5.18 -13.35 12.70
N CYS A 29 -5.09 -12.05 12.96
CA CYS A 29 -4.31 -11.13 12.13
C CYS A 29 -2.81 -11.49 12.21
N VAL A 30 -2.24 -11.90 11.09
CA VAL A 30 -0.83 -12.30 10.96
C VAL A 30 0.00 -11.23 10.26
N TYR A 31 -0.64 -10.31 9.55
CA TYR A 31 0.00 -9.17 8.94
C TYR A 31 -0.99 -8.01 8.87
N ASP A 32 -0.62 -6.86 9.42
CA ASP A 32 -1.35 -5.60 9.27
C ASP A 32 -0.34 -4.47 9.31
N LYS A 33 -0.06 -3.90 8.13
CA LYS A 33 0.95 -2.85 7.97
C LYS A 33 0.51 -1.85 6.92
N TYR A 34 0.78 -0.59 7.22
CA TYR A 34 0.82 0.45 6.21
C TYR A 34 2.03 0.24 5.29
N VAL A 35 1.83 0.59 4.03
CA VAL A 35 2.83 0.54 2.97
C VAL A 35 3.15 1.96 2.56
N LYS A 36 4.42 2.24 2.30
CA LYS A 36 4.84 3.50 1.67
C LYS A 36 4.71 3.34 0.15
N PRO A 37 3.79 4.07 -0.52
CA PRO A 37 3.68 4.07 -1.96
C PRO A 37 4.99 4.50 -2.63
N THR A 38 5.23 3.96 -3.82
CA THR A 38 6.40 4.28 -4.63
C THR A 38 6.23 5.59 -5.40
N GLU A 39 5.01 6.13 -5.44
CA GLU A 39 4.64 7.38 -6.12
C GLU A 39 3.93 8.32 -5.14
N GLU A 40 3.91 9.60 -5.46
CA GLU A 40 3.22 10.60 -4.66
C GLU A 40 1.70 10.37 -4.69
N VAL A 41 1.11 10.32 -3.51
CA VAL A 41 -0.33 10.14 -3.34
C VAL A 41 -1.04 11.46 -3.60
N THR A 42 -1.91 11.46 -4.59
CA THR A 42 -2.72 12.61 -4.99
C THR A 42 -4.16 12.53 -4.50
N ASP A 43 -4.66 11.32 -4.21
CA ASP A 43 -5.95 11.10 -3.55
C ASP A 43 -5.87 9.97 -2.52
N TYR A 44 -6.09 10.27 -1.25
CA TYR A 44 -6.04 9.27 -0.18
C TYR A 44 -7.29 8.38 -0.12
N ARG A 45 -8.39 8.80 -0.75
CA ARG A 45 -9.68 8.08 -0.70
C ARG A 45 -10.13 7.78 0.73
N THR A 46 -9.79 8.64 1.69
CA THR A 46 -9.91 8.39 3.13
C THR A 46 -11.31 7.96 3.57
N ALA A 47 -12.36 8.44 2.90
CA ALA A 47 -13.74 8.08 3.22
C ALA A 47 -14.03 6.58 3.07
N VAL A 48 -13.31 5.89 2.16
CA VAL A 48 -13.44 4.45 1.94
C VAL A 48 -12.25 3.67 2.48
N SER A 49 -11.03 4.22 2.35
CA SER A 49 -9.80 3.51 2.69
C SER A 49 -9.36 3.67 4.15
N GLY A 50 -9.84 4.73 4.82
CA GLY A 50 -9.35 5.15 6.13
C GLY A 50 -7.90 5.64 6.16
N ILE A 51 -7.19 5.69 5.02
CA ILE A 51 -5.77 6.08 4.94
C ILE A 51 -5.65 7.60 5.01
N ARG A 52 -4.64 8.05 5.77
CA ARG A 52 -4.24 9.45 5.95
C ARG A 52 -2.74 9.63 5.68
N PRO A 53 -2.26 10.86 5.39
CA PRO A 53 -0.85 11.13 5.13
C PRO A 53 0.12 10.55 6.19
N GLU A 54 -0.23 10.65 7.47
CA GLU A 54 0.57 10.13 8.58
C GLU A 54 0.73 8.61 8.57
N ASN A 55 -0.23 7.87 8.00
CA ASN A 55 -0.13 6.42 7.87
C ASN A 55 0.96 6.02 6.87
N ILE A 56 1.09 6.79 5.79
CA ILE A 56 2.01 6.52 4.70
C ILE A 56 3.45 6.89 5.07
N ASN A 57 3.63 7.99 5.80
CA ASN A 57 4.95 8.46 6.25
C ASN A 57 5.69 7.43 7.12
N THR A 58 4.93 6.55 7.79
CA THR A 58 5.47 5.47 8.64
C THR A 58 5.34 4.09 7.99
N GLY A 59 4.85 4.03 6.75
CA GLY A 59 4.61 2.80 6.01
C GLY A 59 5.90 2.06 5.67
N ARG A 60 5.80 0.73 5.57
CA ARG A 60 6.92 -0.10 5.12
C ARG A 60 7.15 0.08 3.62
N VAL A 61 8.42 0.18 3.24
CA VAL A 61 8.84 0.04 1.83
C VAL A 61 8.82 -1.46 1.50
N LEU A 62 7.93 -1.88 0.61
CA LEU A 62 7.82 -3.29 0.20
C LEU A 62 8.83 -3.66 -0.88
N PHE A 63 9.22 -2.70 -1.72
CA PHE A 63 10.22 -2.88 -2.77
C PHE A 63 11.24 -1.76 -2.66
N SER A 64 12.51 -2.11 -2.45
CA SER A 64 13.60 -1.15 -2.69
C SER A 64 14.04 -1.28 -4.15
N PRO A 65 14.14 -0.17 -4.90
CA PRO A 65 14.57 -0.20 -6.31
C PRO A 65 15.95 -0.86 -6.49
N GLU A 66 16.79 -0.90 -5.46
CA GLU A 66 18.10 -1.58 -5.49
C GLU A 66 18.05 -3.12 -5.51
N LYS A 67 16.86 -3.74 -5.49
CA LYS A 67 16.69 -5.20 -5.64
C LYS A 67 15.87 -5.63 -6.86
N VAL A 68 15.45 -4.70 -7.71
CA VAL A 68 14.73 -5.01 -8.96
C VAL A 68 15.73 -5.07 -10.10
N CYS A 69 16.56 -6.12 -10.13
CA CYS A 69 17.34 -6.52 -11.30
C CYS A 69 17.95 -7.93 -11.18
N GLU A 70 17.24 -8.90 -10.58
CA GLU A 70 17.54 -10.32 -10.84
C GLU A 70 16.24 -11.11 -10.98
N GLY A 71 15.77 -11.21 -12.22
CA GLY A 71 14.94 -12.34 -12.63
C GLY A 71 13.43 -12.22 -12.46
N GLY A 72 12.80 -11.44 -13.34
CA GLY A 72 11.65 -11.96 -14.09
C GLY A 72 10.24 -11.71 -13.56
N LYS A 73 9.47 -11.04 -14.43
CA LYS A 73 8.00 -11.10 -14.62
C LYS A 73 7.12 -10.45 -13.53
N ILE A 74 6.50 -9.34 -13.95
CA ILE A 74 5.15 -8.95 -13.54
C ILE A 74 4.14 -10.04 -13.94
#